data_AF-A0A9E0IY36-F1
#
_entry.id   AF-A0A9E0IY36-F1
#
_cell.length_a   1.000
_cell.length_b   1.000
_cell.length_c   1.000
_cell.angle_alpha   90.00
_cell.angle_beta   90.00
_cell.angle_gamma   90.00
#
_symmetry.space_group_name_H-M   'P 1'
#
loop_
_entity.id
_entity.type
_entity.pdbx_description
1 polymer ?
#
loop_
_entity_poly.entity_id
_entity_poly.type
_entity_poly.pdbx_seq_one_letter_code
_entity_poly.pdbx_strand_id
1 'polypeptide(L)'
;MKINMLLFALFTITTGVAQTKLVTVDCSVPVGSGKRMTGVNTGPQSVVSGTTAACLETIGNELIRTHDYHGPCDYWAYTDFFNYTLQKFNYAFQSHLPTGYHWASTDDQIAEIIHSGFQPFFRLGISFPGGGISPASPMPKDSDAINFKTFAGIAKRTAMHYTAGWDHGFNHSIPY
;
A
#
# COMPACT_ATOMS: atom_id res chain seq x y z
N MET A 1 -2.05 -78.91 -3.77
CA MET A 1 -3.13 -78.16 -4.45
C MET A 1 -3.37 -76.89 -3.63
N LYS A 2 -2.88 -75.73 -4.08
CA LYS A 2 -2.99 -74.46 -3.34
C LYS A 2 -4.08 -73.61 -4.00
N ILE A 3 -5.13 -73.31 -3.26
CA ILE A 3 -6.15 -72.32 -3.63
C ILE A 3 -5.74 -71.04 -2.92
N ASN A 4 -5.36 -70.01 -3.67
CA ASN A 4 -5.17 -68.67 -3.11
C ASN A 4 -6.22 -67.73 -3.72
N MET A 5 -7.06 -67.27 -2.82
CA MET A 5 -8.26 -66.47 -2.97
C MET A 5 -7.91 -65.06 -3.43
N LEU A 6 -8.50 -64.60 -4.54
CA LEU A 6 -8.39 -63.22 -5.01
C LEU A 6 -9.34 -62.35 -4.16
N LEU A 7 -8.78 -61.48 -3.32
CA LEU A 7 -9.56 -60.51 -2.55
C LEU A 7 -9.91 -59.32 -3.47
N PHE A 8 -11.18 -59.19 -3.87
CA PHE A 8 -11.66 -57.96 -4.52
C PHE A 8 -12.00 -56.93 -3.44
N ALA A 9 -11.17 -55.90 -3.30
CA ALA A 9 -11.51 -54.73 -2.51
C ALA A 9 -12.56 -53.91 -3.26
N LEU A 10 -13.79 -53.88 -2.74
CA LEU A 10 -14.86 -53.02 -3.25
C LEU A 10 -14.54 -51.57 -2.84
N PHE A 11 -13.99 -50.77 -3.76
CA PHE A 11 -13.91 -49.33 -3.58
C PHE A 11 -15.31 -48.74 -3.79
N THR A 12 -15.97 -48.32 -2.71
CA THR A 12 -17.17 -47.49 -2.80
C THR A 12 -16.79 -46.12 -3.32
N ILE A 13 -17.14 -45.83 -4.57
CA ILE A 13 -17.07 -44.49 -5.15
C ILE A 13 -18.17 -43.66 -4.48
N THR A 14 -17.80 -42.78 -3.55
CA THR A 14 -18.73 -41.76 -3.06
C THR A 14 -18.90 -40.73 -4.17
N THR A 15 -20.01 -40.79 -4.89
CA THR A 15 -20.41 -39.73 -5.81
C THR A 15 -20.78 -38.50 -4.98
N GLY A 16 -19.95 -37.46 -5.05
CA GLY A 16 -20.29 -36.16 -4.48
C GLY A 16 -21.55 -35.65 -5.17
N VAL A 17 -22.65 -35.51 -4.43
CA VAL A 17 -23.88 -34.90 -4.96
C VAL A 17 -23.62 -33.41 -5.07
N ALA A 18 -23.54 -32.89 -6.30
CA ALA A 18 -23.48 -31.46 -6.55
C ALA A 18 -24.78 -30.82 -6.04
N GLN A 19 -24.71 -30.09 -4.93
CA GLN A 19 -25.84 -29.37 -4.39
C GLN A 19 -26.00 -28.05 -5.15
N THR A 20 -27.01 -27.96 -6.00
CA THR A 20 -27.38 -26.69 -6.64
C THR A 20 -28.04 -25.78 -5.61
N LYS A 21 -27.53 -24.56 -5.45
CA LYS A 21 -28.22 -23.48 -4.72
C LYS A 21 -28.88 -22.54 -5.70
N LEU A 22 -30.19 -22.33 -5.53
CA LEU A 22 -30.91 -21.29 -6.24
C LEU A 22 -30.64 -19.94 -5.55
N VAL A 23 -30.18 -18.96 -6.31
CA VAL A 23 -30.05 -17.57 -5.88
C VAL A 23 -31.07 -16.75 -6.67
N THR A 24 -31.95 -16.04 -5.96
CA THR A 24 -32.95 -15.15 -6.55
C THR A 24 -32.60 -13.71 -6.19
N VAL A 25 -32.63 -12.83 -7.17
CA VAL A 25 -32.37 -11.39 -7.00
C VAL A 25 -33.58 -10.63 -7.52
N ASP A 26 -34.18 -9.80 -6.67
CA ASP A 26 -35.24 -8.88 -7.07
C ASP A 26 -34.62 -7.51 -7.39
N CYS A 27 -34.50 -7.20 -8.68
CA CYS A 27 -33.94 -5.93 -9.14
C CYS A 27 -34.95 -4.77 -9.10
N SER A 28 -36.21 -5.02 -8.74
CA SER A 28 -37.27 -3.99 -8.67
C SER A 28 -37.33 -3.27 -7.32
N VAL A 29 -36.72 -3.85 -6.28
CA VAL A 29 -36.72 -3.31 -4.91
C VAL A 29 -35.30 -2.88 -4.52
N PRO A 30 -34.97 -1.58 -4.53
CA PRO A 30 -33.69 -1.11 -4.02
C PRO A 30 -33.64 -1.29 -2.49
N VAL A 31 -32.68 -2.08 -2.01
CA VAL A 31 -32.47 -2.35 -0.57
C VAL A 31 -31.37 -1.50 0.06
N GLY A 32 -30.78 -0.57 -0.70
CA GLY A 32 -29.72 0.34 -0.28
C GLY A 32 -28.58 0.43 -1.30
N SER A 33 -27.55 1.19 -0.95
CA SER A 33 -26.31 1.28 -1.73
C SER A 33 -25.19 0.47 -1.07
N GLY A 34 -24.53 -0.40 -1.85
CA GLY A 34 -23.30 -1.04 -1.40
C GLY A 34 -22.17 -0.03 -1.24
N LYS A 35 -21.33 -0.19 -0.22
CA LYS A 35 -20.10 0.59 -0.08
C LYS A 35 -19.05 0.03 -1.06
N ARG A 36 -18.52 0.88 -1.93
CA ARG A 36 -17.38 0.52 -2.78
C ARG A 36 -16.12 0.41 -1.91
N MET A 37 -15.50 -0.76 -1.95
CA MET A 37 -14.29 -1.11 -1.19
C MET A 37 -13.18 -1.53 -2.17
N THR A 38 -13.04 -0.77 -3.26
CA THR A 38 -12.19 -1.12 -4.42
C THR A 38 -10.76 -0.62 -4.29
N GLY A 39 -10.41 0.08 -3.21
CA GLY A 39 -9.09 0.67 -3.00
C GLY A 39 -7.94 -0.32 -3.17
N VAL A 40 -6.91 0.09 -3.90
CA VAL A 40 -5.72 -0.74 -4.19
C VAL A 40 -4.43 -0.08 -3.72
N ASN A 41 -3.37 -0.87 -3.60
CA ASN A 41 -1.99 -0.37 -3.57
C ASN A 41 -1.51 -0.09 -4.99
N THR A 42 -0.52 0.78 -5.14
CA THR A 42 0.09 1.18 -6.41
C THR A 42 -0.90 1.85 -7.37
N GLY A 43 -0.59 3.09 -7.74
CA GLY A 43 -1.41 3.92 -8.60
C GLY A 43 -1.09 3.78 -10.08
N PRO A 44 -1.61 4.72 -10.88
CA PRO A 44 -1.25 4.81 -12.29
C PRO A 44 0.27 4.92 -12.44
N GLN A 45 0.80 4.29 -13.48
CA GLN A 45 2.22 4.32 -13.83
C GLN A 45 3.17 3.62 -12.84
N SER A 46 2.65 2.79 -11.93
CA SER A 46 3.51 1.94 -11.11
C SER A 46 4.32 1.00 -12.01
N VAL A 47 5.63 1.22 -12.05
CA VAL A 47 6.59 0.39 -12.80
C VAL A 47 6.63 -1.04 -12.24
N VAL A 48 6.29 -1.21 -10.96
CA VAL A 48 6.37 -2.49 -10.24
C VAL A 48 5.16 -3.38 -10.53
N SER A 49 3.96 -2.81 -10.56
CA SER A 49 2.73 -3.56 -10.82
C SER A 49 2.28 -3.52 -12.30
N GLY A 50 2.79 -2.58 -13.10
CA GLY A 50 2.32 -2.34 -14.46
C GLY A 50 0.90 -1.75 -14.51
N THR A 51 0.38 -1.26 -13.39
CA THR A 51 -0.98 -0.73 -13.28
C THR A 51 -1.12 0.59 -14.08
N THR A 52 -2.13 0.64 -14.94
CA THR A 52 -2.49 1.85 -15.70
C THR A 52 -3.77 2.47 -15.14
N ALA A 53 -4.00 3.76 -15.42
CA ALA A 53 -5.25 4.44 -15.09
C ALA A 53 -6.47 3.69 -15.69
N ALA A 54 -6.38 3.23 -16.93
CA ALA A 54 -7.45 2.48 -17.60
C ALA A 54 -7.81 1.17 -16.87
N CYS A 55 -6.81 0.45 -16.32
CA CYS A 55 -7.07 -0.75 -15.52
C CYS A 55 -7.83 -0.41 -14.22
N LEU A 56 -7.43 0.69 -13.55
CA LEU A 56 -8.03 1.15 -12.31
C LEU A 56 -9.47 1.67 -12.52
N GLU A 57 -9.72 2.37 -13.62
CA GLU A 57 -11.06 2.80 -14.03
C GLU A 57 -11.97 1.61 -14.30
N THR A 58 -11.47 0.58 -15.00
CA THR A 58 -12.25 -0.62 -15.34
C THR A 58 -12.78 -1.34 -14.11
N ILE A 59 -12.02 -1.35 -13.02
CA ILE A 59 -12.43 -1.98 -11.76
C ILE A 59 -13.21 -1.04 -10.83
N GLY A 60 -13.46 0.20 -11.26
CA GLY A 60 -14.14 1.21 -10.46
C GLY A 60 -13.37 1.58 -9.18
N ASN A 61 -12.04 1.67 -9.28
CA ASN A 61 -11.21 2.09 -8.16
C ASN A 61 -11.38 3.59 -7.90
N GLU A 62 -11.47 3.97 -6.62
CA GLU A 62 -11.60 5.37 -6.22
C GLU A 62 -10.41 5.83 -5.35
N LEU A 63 -9.70 4.90 -4.70
CA LEU A 63 -8.67 5.18 -3.70
C LEU A 63 -7.36 4.46 -4.06
N ILE A 64 -6.24 5.17 -4.02
CA ILE A 64 -4.90 4.61 -4.23
C ILE A 64 -4.07 4.77 -2.97
N ARG A 65 -3.72 3.66 -2.35
CA ARG A 65 -2.77 3.63 -1.25
C ARG A 65 -1.34 3.72 -1.78
N THR A 66 -0.54 4.64 -1.24
CA THR A 66 0.83 4.91 -1.71
C THR A 66 1.89 3.89 -1.27
N HIS A 67 1.52 2.62 -1.22
CA HIS A 67 2.41 1.50 -0.92
C HIS A 67 2.99 0.87 -2.20
N ASP A 68 4.16 0.24 -2.09
CA ASP A 68 4.81 -0.55 -3.14
C ASP A 68 5.27 0.25 -4.36
N TYR A 69 5.59 1.53 -4.16
CA TYR A 69 6.30 2.34 -5.14
C TYR A 69 7.83 2.18 -5.05
N HIS A 70 8.35 1.54 -4.00
CA HIS A 70 9.77 1.23 -3.81
C HIS A 70 10.69 2.45 -3.97
N GLY A 71 10.30 3.58 -3.40
CA GLY A 71 10.99 4.85 -3.54
C GLY A 71 10.03 6.00 -3.26
N PRO A 72 9.38 6.58 -4.28
CA PRO A 72 8.35 7.59 -4.07
C PRO A 72 7.37 7.19 -2.94
N CYS A 73 7.03 8.13 -2.06
CA CYS A 73 6.20 7.91 -0.87
C CYS A 73 6.79 7.04 0.26
N ASP A 74 7.97 6.44 0.11
CA ASP A 74 8.69 5.83 1.23
C ASP A 74 9.50 6.89 1.97
N TYR A 75 9.41 6.93 3.31
CA TYR A 75 10.03 8.02 4.07
C TYR A 75 11.55 8.13 3.90
N TRP A 76 12.24 7.02 3.62
CA TRP A 76 13.68 7.05 3.39
C TRP A 76 14.06 7.68 2.05
N ALA A 77 13.13 7.74 1.08
CA ALA A 77 13.40 8.26 -0.25
C ALA A 77 13.20 9.78 -0.32
N TYR A 78 12.25 10.31 0.46
CA TYR A 78 11.98 11.75 0.51
C TYR A 78 12.52 12.43 1.77
N THR A 79 13.29 11.74 2.62
CA THR A 79 13.96 12.35 3.78
C THR A 79 15.40 11.87 3.93
N ASP A 80 16.26 12.73 4.47
CA ASP A 80 17.64 12.39 4.84
C ASP A 80 17.74 11.54 6.11
N PHE A 81 16.63 11.15 6.74
CA PHE A 81 16.63 10.43 8.01
C PHE A 81 17.24 9.02 7.92
N PHE A 82 17.16 8.39 6.75
CA PHE A 82 17.78 7.10 6.50
C PHE A 82 18.57 7.13 5.20
N ASN A 83 19.86 6.81 5.30
CA ASN A 83 20.70 6.64 4.13
C ASN A 83 20.56 5.20 3.61
N TYR A 84 19.84 5.04 2.49
CA TYR A 84 19.60 3.73 1.89
C TYR A 84 20.88 3.05 1.38
N THR A 85 21.84 3.80 0.84
CA THR A 85 23.11 3.23 0.35
C THR A 85 23.96 2.67 1.49
N LEU A 86 24.03 3.39 2.61
CA LEU A 86 24.82 3.01 3.79
C LEU A 86 24.05 2.10 4.75
N GLN A 87 22.74 1.93 4.55
CA GLN A 87 21.84 1.17 5.41
C GLN A 87 21.90 1.66 6.87
N LYS A 88 21.87 2.98 7.08
CA LYS A 88 22.05 3.62 8.40
C LYS A 88 21.13 4.82 8.60
N PHE A 89 20.66 4.97 9.84
CA PHE A 89 19.96 6.18 10.28
C PHE A 89 20.90 7.38 10.41
N ASN A 90 20.43 8.52 9.95
CA ASN A 90 21.04 9.82 10.16
C ASN A 90 20.39 10.50 11.38
N TYR A 91 20.96 10.27 12.56
CA TYR A 91 20.44 10.84 13.80
C TYR A 91 20.65 12.36 13.94
N ALA A 92 21.37 13.00 13.01
CA ALA A 92 21.47 14.45 12.93
C ALA A 92 20.28 15.08 12.18
N PHE A 93 19.44 14.27 11.53
CA PHE A 93 18.26 14.74 10.82
C PHE A 93 17.29 15.47 11.77
N GLN A 94 16.79 16.62 11.33
CA GLN A 94 15.86 17.44 12.09
C GLN A 94 14.55 17.57 11.31
N SER A 95 13.53 16.82 11.74
CA SER A 95 12.25 16.71 11.02
C SER A 95 11.48 18.02 10.83
N HIS A 96 11.85 19.10 11.52
CA HIS A 96 11.21 20.40 11.37
C HIS A 96 11.88 21.31 10.33
N LEU A 97 13.07 20.95 9.84
CA LEU A 97 13.79 21.70 8.81
C LEU A 97 13.41 21.19 7.41
N PRO A 98 12.95 22.09 6.51
CA PRO A 98 12.65 21.74 5.12
C PRO A 98 13.82 21.11 4.37
N THR A 99 15.05 21.56 4.63
CA THR A 99 16.25 21.18 3.87
C THR A 99 16.62 19.70 3.89
N GLY A 100 16.02 18.90 4.78
CA GLY A 100 16.23 17.45 4.83
C GLY A 100 15.16 16.64 4.09
N TYR A 101 14.25 17.29 3.36
CA TYR A 101 13.19 16.66 2.60
C TYR A 101 13.42 16.81 1.08
N HIS A 102 13.05 15.76 0.34
CA HIS A 102 13.22 15.66 -1.12
C HIS A 102 11.89 15.25 -1.77
N TRP A 103 10.99 16.22 -1.97
CA TRP A 103 9.60 15.95 -2.30
C TRP A 103 9.33 15.54 -3.75
N ALA A 104 10.16 15.99 -4.71
CA ALA A 104 9.86 15.94 -6.15
C ALA A 104 9.27 14.61 -6.65
N SER A 105 9.89 13.46 -6.33
CA SER A 105 9.41 12.15 -6.78
C SER A 105 8.09 11.73 -6.12
N THR A 106 7.89 12.12 -4.87
CA THR A 106 6.64 11.85 -4.14
C THR A 106 5.53 12.77 -4.65
N ASP A 107 5.85 14.03 -4.94
CA ASP A 107 4.92 15.01 -5.50
C ASP A 107 4.43 14.60 -6.89
N ASP A 108 5.36 14.18 -7.77
CA ASP A 108 5.00 13.65 -9.09
C ASP A 108 4.05 12.45 -8.98
N GLN A 109 4.31 11.55 -8.02
CA GLN A 109 3.48 10.37 -7.81
C GLN A 109 2.08 10.72 -7.28
N ILE A 110 1.98 11.67 -6.35
CA ILE A 110 0.70 12.15 -5.81
C ILE A 110 -0.08 12.92 -6.88
N ALA A 111 0.61 13.76 -7.65
CA ALA A 111 0.03 14.50 -8.76
C ALA A 111 -0.55 13.57 -9.81
N GLU A 112 0.15 12.49 -10.20
CA GLU A 112 -0.35 11.52 -11.16
C GLU A 112 -1.62 10.81 -10.69
N ILE A 113 -1.69 10.43 -9.41
CA ILE A 113 -2.89 9.83 -8.82
C ILE A 113 -4.08 10.78 -8.95
N ILE A 114 -3.87 12.05 -8.59
CA ILE A 114 -4.92 13.10 -8.61
C ILE A 114 -5.32 13.43 -10.06
N HIS A 115 -4.35 13.61 -10.97
CA HIS A 115 -4.60 13.92 -12.38
C HIS A 115 -5.35 12.78 -13.09
N SER A 116 -5.13 11.54 -12.67
CA SER A 116 -5.88 10.37 -13.15
C SER A 116 -7.27 10.21 -12.50
N GLY A 117 -7.71 11.16 -11.68
CA GLY A 117 -9.05 11.17 -11.08
C GLY A 117 -9.21 10.29 -9.85
N PHE A 118 -8.12 9.77 -9.27
CA PHE A 118 -8.17 8.94 -8.07
C PHE A 118 -7.85 9.75 -6.80
N GLN A 119 -8.34 9.28 -5.67
CA GLN A 119 -7.98 9.84 -4.37
C GLN A 119 -6.72 9.15 -3.82
N PRO A 120 -5.63 9.88 -3.55
CA PRO A 120 -4.48 9.31 -2.86
C PRO A 120 -4.85 9.01 -1.40
N PHE A 121 -4.37 7.88 -0.88
CA PHE A 121 -4.35 7.52 0.53
C PHE A 121 -2.88 7.39 0.94
N PHE A 122 -2.34 8.45 1.53
CA PHE A 122 -0.92 8.53 1.80
C PHE A 122 -0.55 7.63 2.97
N ARG A 123 0.25 6.61 2.71
CA ARG A 123 0.72 5.70 3.74
C ARG A 123 2.14 6.10 4.15
N LEU A 124 2.30 6.54 5.40
CA LEU A 124 3.62 6.76 5.97
C LEU A 124 4.28 5.40 6.28
N GLY A 125 5.39 5.11 5.64
CA GLY A 125 6.11 3.87 5.85
C GLY A 125 7.13 3.62 4.76
N ILE A 126 7.34 2.34 4.47
CA ILE A 126 8.28 1.88 3.45
C ILE A 126 7.68 0.72 2.67
N SER A 127 8.05 0.55 1.42
CA SER A 127 7.69 -0.62 0.62
C SER A 127 8.48 -1.85 1.11
N PHE A 128 7.95 -3.06 0.89
CA PHE A 128 8.61 -4.27 1.38
C PHE A 128 9.98 -4.44 0.66
N PRO A 129 11.11 -4.59 1.38
CA PRO A 129 12.45 -4.41 0.83
C PRO A 129 12.98 -5.60 0.01
N GLY A 130 12.18 -6.64 -0.25
CA GLY A 130 12.57 -7.77 -1.11
C GLY A 130 13.81 -8.57 -0.68
N GLY A 131 14.40 -8.34 0.51
CA GLY A 131 15.56 -9.08 1.03
C GLY A 131 16.71 -8.26 1.64
N GLY A 132 16.66 -6.92 1.65
CA GLY A 132 17.68 -6.05 2.27
C GLY A 132 17.42 -5.65 3.74
N ILE A 133 18.37 -4.96 4.39
CA ILE A 133 18.10 -4.24 5.64
C ILE A 133 16.97 -3.25 5.34
N SER A 134 15.94 -3.35 6.16
CA SER A 134 14.77 -2.54 6.03
C SER A 134 14.86 -1.43 7.07
N PRO A 135 14.69 -0.15 6.70
CA PRO A 135 14.48 0.88 7.71
C PRO A 135 13.16 0.68 8.51
N ALA A 136 12.40 -0.39 8.26
CA ALA A 136 11.29 -0.85 9.11
C ALA A 136 11.69 -1.84 10.21
N SER A 137 12.89 -2.43 10.18
CA SER A 137 13.29 -3.44 11.17
C SER A 137 14.73 -3.24 11.63
N PRO A 138 14.93 -2.69 12.85
CA PRO A 138 13.89 -2.22 13.79
C PRO A 138 13.16 -0.97 13.31
N MET A 139 11.98 -0.68 13.86
CA MET A 139 11.29 0.60 13.65
C MET A 139 12.28 1.76 13.85
N PRO A 140 12.17 2.82 13.05
CA PRO A 140 13.05 3.97 13.17
C PRO A 140 12.84 4.63 14.53
N LYS A 141 13.81 4.43 15.42
CA LYS A 141 13.87 5.08 16.73
C LYS A 141 14.77 6.30 16.63
N ASP A 142 14.58 7.25 17.54
CA ASP A 142 15.55 8.32 17.76
C ASP A 142 16.87 7.77 18.33
N SER A 143 17.91 8.60 18.39
CA SER A 143 19.26 8.19 18.83
C SER A 143 19.32 7.59 20.24
N ASP A 144 18.34 7.91 21.09
CA ASP A 144 18.20 7.35 22.43
C ASP A 144 17.52 5.96 22.46
N ALA A 145 17.10 5.45 21.31
CA ALA A 145 16.37 4.19 21.11
C ALA A 145 15.07 4.03 21.93
N ILE A 146 14.59 5.11 22.54
CA ILE A 146 13.43 5.13 23.45
C ILE A 146 12.25 5.82 22.78
N ASN A 147 12.49 6.88 22.01
CA ASN A 147 11.43 7.72 21.47
C ASN A 147 11.30 7.65 19.94
N PHE A 148 10.23 8.26 19.44
CA PHE A 148 9.84 8.30 18.02
C PHE A 148 9.57 9.73 17.55
N LYS A 149 10.19 10.74 18.20
CA LYS A 149 9.97 12.16 17.92
C LYS A 149 10.34 12.51 16.48
N THR A 150 11.45 11.97 15.98
CA THR A 150 11.88 12.25 14.60
C THR A 150 10.85 11.70 13.61
N PHE A 151 10.44 10.44 13.78
CA PHE A 151 9.45 9.82 12.90
C PHE A 151 8.07 10.47 12.98
N ALA A 152 7.62 10.84 14.18
CA ALA A 152 6.38 11.61 14.36
C ALA A 152 6.46 13.00 13.72
N GLY A 153 7.64 13.63 13.73
CA GLY A 153 7.88 14.88 13.02
C GLY A 153 7.79 14.73 11.50
N ILE A 154 8.36 13.65 10.95
CA ILE A 154 8.21 13.30 9.53
C ILE A 154 6.73 13.13 9.19
N ALA A 155 6.00 12.33 9.97
CA ALA A 155 4.56 12.13 9.78
C ALA A 155 3.80 13.47 9.70
N LYS A 156 4.08 14.36 10.66
CA LYS A 156 3.47 15.69 10.72
C LYS A 156 3.81 16.55 9.50
N ARG A 157 5.08 16.56 9.08
CA ARG A 157 5.51 17.37 7.93
C ARG A 157 5.00 16.83 6.61
N THR A 158 4.98 15.52 6.41
CA THR A 158 4.34 14.90 5.25
C THR A 158 2.86 15.27 5.18
N ALA A 159 2.13 15.24 6.30
CA ALA A 159 0.75 15.69 6.33
C ALA A 159 0.62 17.17 5.98
N MET A 160 1.42 18.04 6.61
CA MET A 160 1.38 19.49 6.36
C MET A 160 1.85 19.88 4.95
N HIS A 161 2.77 19.12 4.36
CA HIS A 161 3.24 19.36 3.00
C HIS A 161 2.09 19.20 2.02
N TYR A 162 1.30 18.12 2.11
CA TYR A 162 0.19 17.90 1.18
C TYR A 162 -1.12 18.62 1.55
N THR A 163 -1.31 19.06 2.80
CA THR A 163 -2.60 19.65 3.26
C THR A 163 -2.54 21.11 3.69
N ALA A 164 -1.36 21.67 3.94
CA ALA A 164 -1.19 23.01 4.52
C ALA A 164 -0.06 23.82 3.88
N GLY A 165 0.46 23.41 2.72
CA GLY A 165 1.46 24.14 1.94
C GLY A 165 2.84 24.24 2.58
N TRP A 166 3.18 23.37 3.55
CA TRP A 166 4.51 23.40 4.16
C TRP A 166 5.60 23.03 3.14
N ASP A 167 6.70 23.77 3.14
CA ASP A 167 7.84 23.54 2.23
C ASP A 167 7.44 23.48 0.76
N HIS A 168 6.82 24.57 0.28
CA HIS A 168 6.31 24.69 -1.10
C HIS A 168 5.30 23.60 -1.51
N GLY A 169 4.65 22.96 -0.54
CA GLY A 169 3.68 21.91 -0.77
C GLY A 169 2.29 22.40 -1.21
N PHE A 170 1.30 21.56 -0.97
CA PHE A 170 -0.04 21.63 -1.52
C PHE A 170 -1.12 21.82 -0.45
N ASN A 171 -2.36 22.01 -0.90
CA ASN A 171 -3.58 22.05 -0.07
C ASN A 171 -4.59 21.01 -0.57
N HIS A 172 -4.14 19.78 -0.75
CA HIS A 172 -4.96 18.65 -1.15
C HIS A 172 -5.85 18.16 0.00
N SER A 173 -6.94 17.47 -0.34
CA SER A 173 -7.78 16.75 0.62
C SER A 173 -7.40 15.27 0.66
N ILE A 174 -6.22 14.97 1.23
CA ILE A 174 -5.68 13.61 1.32
C ILE A 174 -6.08 12.95 2.65
N PRO A 175 -6.72 11.76 2.63
CA PRO A 175 -6.88 10.93 3.83
C PRO A 175 -5.55 10.30 4.26
N TYR A 176 -5.36 10.14 5.57
CA TYR A 176 -4.20 9.53 6.23
C TYR A 176 -4.62 8.39 7.16
#